data_AF-A0A955ZTQ1-F1
#
_entry.id   AF-A0A955ZTQ1-F1
#
_cell.length_a   1.000
_cell.length_b   1.000
_cell.length_c   1.000
_cell.angle_alpha   90.00
_cell.angle_beta   90.00
_cell.angle_gamma   90.00
#
_symmetry.space_group_name_H-M   'P 1'
#
loop_
_entity.id
_entity.type
_entity.pdbx_description
1 polymer ?
#
loop_
_entity_poly.entity_id
_entity_poly.type
_entity_poly.pdbx_seq_one_letter_code
_entity_poly.pdbx_strand_id
1 'polypeptide(L)'
;TEGLDYQLQAFGTGAFASVTVVANVFIDIFEINGVSVNDISQAFSLSYDPANSFSVFGPTGIAGGLFSGELTVDIQSILTANAVLGEATGVRISFDNTLQAFHAGGGQALIRKRDADFVSLTINGGNPVPEPGTALLVMGGLALLAGRRHS
;
A
#
# COMPACT_ATOMS: atom_id res chain seq x y z
N THR A 1 -9.19 -5.59 19.49
CA THR A 1 -8.03 -6.49 19.73
C THR A 1 -7.74 -7.14 18.41
N GLU A 2 -6.69 -6.73 17.71
CA GLU A 2 -6.36 -7.34 16.42
C GLU A 2 -5.94 -8.80 16.63
N GLY A 3 -6.53 -9.71 15.86
CA GLY A 3 -6.18 -11.13 15.89
C GLY A 3 -4.89 -11.41 15.12
N LEU A 4 -4.33 -12.61 15.28
CA LEU A 4 -3.18 -13.08 14.52
C LEU A 4 -3.49 -13.10 13.01
N ASP A 5 -2.51 -12.75 12.17
CA ASP A 5 -2.64 -12.79 10.70
C ASP A 5 -2.51 -14.23 10.18
N TYR A 6 -1.73 -15.05 10.88
CA TYR A 6 -1.59 -16.48 10.61
C TYR A 6 -1.48 -17.29 11.90
N GLN A 7 -1.88 -18.55 11.78
CA GLN A 7 -1.68 -19.56 12.80
C GLN A 7 -1.31 -20.89 12.12
N LEU A 8 -0.30 -21.55 12.66
CA LEU A 8 0.17 -22.88 12.30
C LEU A 8 0.00 -23.79 13.50
N GLN A 9 -0.53 -24.99 13.27
CA GLN A 9 -0.59 -26.04 14.26
C GLN A 9 0.02 -27.32 13.69
N ALA A 10 0.93 -27.91 14.45
CA ALA A 10 1.50 -29.22 14.14
C ALA A 10 0.75 -30.32 14.91
N PHE A 11 0.57 -31.47 14.26
CA PHE A 11 -0.02 -32.65 14.91
C PHE A 11 1.03 -33.74 15.23
N GLY A 12 2.25 -33.62 14.68
CA GLY A 12 3.34 -34.57 14.87
C GLY A 12 4.39 -34.13 15.90
N THR A 13 4.98 -35.08 16.60
CA THR A 13 6.13 -34.85 17.48
C THR A 13 7.41 -34.71 16.63
N GLY A 14 7.82 -33.47 16.33
CA GLY A 14 9.04 -33.19 15.55
C GLY A 14 8.81 -32.72 14.11
N ALA A 15 7.61 -32.21 13.80
CA ALA A 15 7.31 -31.67 12.48
C ALA A 15 7.87 -30.26 12.28
N PHE A 16 8.37 -29.98 11.08
CA PHE A 16 8.74 -28.64 10.65
C PHE A 16 7.56 -27.99 9.92
N ALA A 17 7.27 -26.73 10.25
CA ALA A 17 6.29 -25.93 9.52
C ALA A 17 6.91 -24.59 9.12
N SER A 18 6.74 -24.20 7.86
CA SER A 18 7.11 -22.86 7.41
C SER A 18 5.92 -22.19 6.75
N VAL A 19 5.93 -20.86 6.79
CA VAL A 19 4.93 -20.03 6.15
C VAL A 19 5.64 -18.94 5.39
N THR A 20 5.18 -18.68 4.18
CA THR A 20 5.60 -17.54 3.38
C THR A 20 4.35 -16.82 2.90
N VAL A 21 4.38 -15.49 2.91
CA VAL A 21 3.30 -14.68 2.35
C VAL A 21 3.83 -13.91 1.15
N VAL A 22 3.09 -13.98 0.06
CA VAL A 22 3.31 -13.16 -1.12
C VAL A 22 2.10 -12.24 -1.29
N ALA A 23 2.35 -10.94 -1.25
CA ALA A 23 1.37 -9.91 -1.49
C ALA A 23 1.67 -9.25 -2.84
N ASN A 24 0.77 -9.42 -3.80
CA ASN A 24 0.85 -8.74 -5.09
C ASN A 24 -0.02 -7.49 -5.02
N VAL A 25 0.59 -6.33 -5.25
CA VAL A 25 -0.09 -5.03 -5.25
C VAL A 25 -0.17 -4.56 -6.69
N PHE A 26 -1.37 -4.18 -7.14
CA PHE A 26 -1.63 -3.61 -8.44
C PHE A 26 -2.07 -2.17 -8.26
N ILE A 27 -1.42 -1.27 -8.98
CA ILE A 27 -1.72 0.15 -9.02
C ILE A 27 -2.20 0.46 -10.42
N ASP A 28 -3.39 1.03 -10.52
CA ASP A 28 -4.04 1.42 -11.76
C ASP A 28 -4.38 2.91 -11.70
N ILE A 29 -3.77 3.69 -12.57
CA ILE A 29 -3.99 5.14 -12.67
C ILE A 29 -4.99 5.36 -13.79
N PHE A 30 -6.19 5.81 -13.42
CA PHE A 30 -7.32 5.96 -14.35
C PHE A 30 -7.74 7.42 -14.55
N GLU A 31 -7.13 8.36 -13.84
CA GLU A 31 -7.39 9.79 -14.02
C GLU A 31 -6.13 10.65 -13.79
N ILE A 32 -5.88 11.59 -14.70
CA ILE A 32 -4.78 12.56 -14.63
C ILE A 32 -5.34 13.96 -14.87
N ASN A 33 -5.07 14.89 -13.95
CA ASN A 33 -5.59 16.26 -14.00
C ASN A 33 -7.12 16.34 -14.23
N GLY A 34 -7.90 15.40 -13.68
CA GLY A 34 -9.36 15.36 -13.88
C GLY A 34 -9.83 14.74 -15.20
N VAL A 35 -8.90 14.24 -16.03
CA VAL A 35 -9.21 13.59 -17.31
C VAL A 35 -8.97 12.09 -17.20
N SER A 36 -9.95 11.29 -17.63
CA SER A 36 -9.81 9.83 -17.62
C SER A 36 -8.70 9.39 -18.57
N VAL A 37 -7.86 8.47 -18.08
CA VAL A 37 -6.79 7.82 -18.81
C VAL A 37 -6.96 6.30 -18.70
N ASN A 38 -6.41 5.58 -19.67
CA ASN A 38 -6.40 4.11 -19.67
C ASN A 38 -4.96 3.61 -19.72
N ASP A 39 -4.77 2.35 -19.35
CA ASP A 39 -3.55 1.56 -19.55
C ASP A 39 -2.30 2.01 -18.78
N ILE A 40 -2.43 2.81 -17.73
CA ILE A 40 -1.32 3.15 -16.83
C ILE A 40 -1.45 2.30 -15.57
N SER A 41 -0.82 1.13 -15.59
CA SER A 41 -0.81 0.23 -14.43
C SER A 41 0.58 -0.31 -14.13
N GLN A 42 0.83 -0.58 -12.84
CA GLN A 42 2.05 -1.21 -12.38
C GLN A 42 1.75 -2.24 -11.30
N ALA A 43 2.44 -3.38 -11.39
CA ALA A 43 2.35 -4.44 -10.41
C ALA A 43 3.64 -4.50 -9.58
N PHE A 44 3.47 -4.68 -8.28
CA PHE A 44 4.53 -4.86 -7.30
C PHE A 44 4.30 -6.17 -6.56
N SER A 45 5.37 -6.85 -6.17
CA SER A 45 5.29 -8.05 -5.35
C SER A 45 6.09 -7.84 -4.07
N LEU A 46 5.45 -8.10 -2.94
CA LEU A 46 6.04 -8.12 -1.62
C LEU A 46 6.06 -9.58 -1.17
N SER A 47 7.26 -10.11 -0.97
CA SER A 47 7.44 -11.42 -0.34
C SER A 47 7.84 -11.21 1.11
N TYR A 48 7.06 -11.76 2.03
CA TYR A 48 7.40 -11.83 3.44
C TYR A 48 7.68 -13.29 3.82
N ASP A 49 8.93 -13.56 4.15
CA ASP A 49 9.35 -14.78 4.82
C ASP A 49 9.61 -14.41 6.29
N PRO A 50 8.79 -14.86 7.26
CA PRO A 50 9.10 -14.65 8.67
C PRO A 50 10.50 -15.19 8.94
N ALA A 51 11.38 -14.34 9.46
CA ALA A 51 12.78 -14.66 9.76
C ALA A 51 12.97 -15.92 10.63
N ASN A 52 11.89 -16.39 11.25
CA ASN A 52 11.81 -17.66 11.93
C ASN A 52 10.88 -18.60 11.15
N SER A 53 11.45 -19.49 10.35
CA SER A 53 10.76 -20.76 10.06
C SER A 53 10.44 -21.44 11.38
N PHE A 54 9.16 -21.51 11.75
CA PHE A 54 8.77 -21.98 13.07
C PHE A 54 8.97 -23.48 13.18
N SER A 55 9.88 -23.90 14.06
CA SER A 55 9.88 -25.28 14.50
C SER A 55 8.74 -25.46 15.50
N VAL A 56 7.59 -25.91 15.02
CA VAL A 56 6.40 -26.13 15.84
C VAL A 56 6.45 -27.55 16.39
N PHE A 57 6.84 -27.69 17.66
CA PHE A 57 7.05 -29.00 18.27
C PHE A 57 5.82 -29.51 19.02
N GLY A 58 5.38 -30.73 18.70
CA GLY A 58 4.41 -31.51 19.49
C GLY A 58 2.95 -31.36 19.04
N PRO A 59 2.04 -32.23 19.51
CA PRO A 59 0.64 -32.31 19.06
C PRO A 59 -0.21 -31.07 19.43
N THR A 60 0.33 -30.18 20.26
CA THR A 60 -0.27 -28.91 20.67
C THR A 60 0.59 -27.71 20.29
N GLY A 61 1.64 -27.92 19.48
CA GLY A 61 2.50 -26.85 19.04
C GLY A 61 1.69 -25.90 18.16
N ILE A 62 1.60 -24.64 18.58
CA ILE A 62 0.96 -23.56 17.82
C ILE A 62 1.98 -22.46 17.64
N ALA A 63 2.18 -22.02 16.41
CA ALA A 63 2.89 -20.79 16.09
C ALA A 63 1.94 -19.83 15.38
N GLY A 64 2.09 -18.54 15.62
CA GLY A 64 1.31 -17.53 14.93
C GLY A 64 1.96 -16.18 15.10
N GLY A 65 1.59 -15.24 14.25
CA GLY A 65 2.20 -13.93 14.26
C GLY A 65 1.40 -12.92 13.45
N LEU A 66 1.94 -11.71 13.44
CA LEU A 66 1.50 -10.62 12.59
C LEU A 66 2.44 -10.53 11.39
N PHE A 67 1.87 -10.18 10.24
CA PHE A 67 2.64 -9.81 9.07
C PHE A 67 2.62 -8.29 8.94
N SER A 68 3.80 -7.68 8.90
CA SER A 68 3.96 -6.27 8.55
C SER A 68 4.93 -6.16 7.39
N GLY A 69 4.56 -5.33 6.42
CA GLY A 69 5.37 -4.96 5.28
C GLY A 69 5.01 -3.55 4.87
N GLU A 70 5.97 -2.83 4.35
CA GLU A 70 5.77 -1.49 3.81
C GLU A 70 6.16 -1.49 2.33
N LEU A 71 5.33 -0.85 1.52
CA LEU A 71 5.61 -0.59 0.11
C LEU A 71 5.45 0.90 -0.13
N THR A 72 6.55 1.54 -0.51
CA THR A 72 6.54 2.93 -0.98
C THR A 72 6.52 2.91 -2.50
N VAL A 73 5.54 3.58 -3.11
CA VAL A 73 5.45 3.74 -4.56
C VAL A 73 5.44 5.22 -4.91
N ASP A 74 6.33 5.61 -5.83
CA ASP A 74 6.35 6.94 -6.43
C ASP A 74 5.48 6.97 -7.69
N ILE A 75 4.27 7.51 -7.55
CA ILE A 75 3.32 7.66 -8.65
C ILE A 75 3.85 8.56 -9.76
N GLN A 76 4.65 9.59 -9.43
CA GLN A 76 5.22 10.50 -10.43
C GLN A 76 6.23 9.77 -11.31
N SER A 77 7.01 8.85 -10.73
CA SER A 77 7.90 7.98 -11.49
C SER A 77 7.14 7.09 -12.48
N ILE A 78 5.95 6.60 -12.11
CA ILE A 78 5.09 5.79 -13.00
C ILE A 78 4.61 6.63 -14.18
N LEU A 79 4.11 7.84 -13.91
CA LEU A 79 3.65 8.76 -14.96
C LEU A 79 4.77 9.13 -15.93
N THR A 80 5.95 9.45 -15.39
CA THR A 80 7.13 9.82 -16.19
C THR A 80 7.59 8.68 -17.07
N ALA A 81 7.59 7.44 -16.57
CA ALA A 81 7.94 6.24 -17.33
C ALA A 81 6.96 5.97 -18.50
N ASN A 82 5.71 6.42 -18.36
CA ASN A 82 4.69 6.35 -19.41
C ASN A 82 4.66 7.59 -20.31
N ALA A 83 5.66 8.47 -20.22
CA ALA A 83 5.73 9.75 -20.95
C ALA A 83 4.50 10.65 -20.72
N VAL A 84 3.86 10.54 -19.55
CA VAL A 84 2.70 11.34 -19.18
C VAL A 84 3.11 12.44 -18.22
N LEU A 85 2.64 13.66 -18.49
CA LEU A 85 2.83 14.84 -17.64
C LEU A 85 1.54 15.15 -16.89
N GLY A 86 1.66 15.63 -15.65
CA GLY A 86 0.53 15.99 -14.81
C GLY A 86 0.54 15.25 -13.47
N GLU A 87 -0.57 15.39 -12.75
CA GLU A 87 -0.79 14.76 -11.45
C GLU A 87 -1.85 13.67 -11.58
N ALA A 88 -1.57 12.50 -11.00
CA ALA A 88 -2.57 11.43 -10.92
C ALA A 88 -3.67 11.83 -9.93
N THR A 89 -4.87 12.09 -10.44
CA THR A 89 -6.04 12.49 -9.64
C THR A 89 -6.95 11.30 -9.31
N GLY A 90 -6.78 10.17 -10.00
CA GLY A 90 -7.53 8.94 -9.78
C GLY A 90 -6.60 7.73 -9.82
N VAL A 91 -6.45 7.08 -8.67
CA VAL A 91 -5.63 5.88 -8.51
C VAL A 91 -6.45 4.79 -7.83
N ARG A 92 -6.45 3.60 -8.40
CA ARG A 92 -7.01 2.39 -7.81
C ARG A 92 -5.86 1.51 -7.38
N ILE A 93 -5.88 1.12 -6.11
CA ILE A 93 -4.94 0.16 -5.55
C ILE A 93 -5.73 -1.10 -5.23
N SER A 94 -5.31 -2.22 -5.77
CA SER A 94 -5.79 -3.54 -5.38
C SER A 94 -4.61 -4.38 -4.93
N PHE A 95 -4.85 -5.32 -4.03
CA PHE A 95 -3.83 -6.24 -3.58
C PHE A 95 -4.42 -7.62 -3.41
N ASP A 96 -3.62 -8.63 -3.72
CA ASP A 96 -3.95 -10.03 -3.47
C ASP A 96 -2.84 -10.67 -2.66
N ASN A 97 -3.22 -11.39 -1.62
CA ASN A 97 -2.30 -12.01 -0.68
C ASN A 97 -2.46 -13.52 -0.77
N THR A 98 -1.36 -14.20 -1.11
CA THR A 98 -1.25 -15.65 -1.10
C THR A 98 -0.34 -16.07 0.05
N LEU A 99 -0.84 -16.90 0.96
CA LEU A 99 -0.01 -17.55 1.95
C LEU A 99 0.27 -18.99 1.53
N GLN A 100 1.54 -19.34 1.57
CA GLN A 100 2.02 -20.69 1.37
C GLN A 100 2.45 -21.24 2.72
N ALA A 101 1.82 -22.32 3.16
CA ALA A 101 2.23 -23.06 4.35
C ALA A 101 2.79 -24.40 3.92
N PHE A 102 4.00 -24.71 4.38
CA PHE A 102 4.58 -26.03 4.25
C PHE A 102 4.60 -26.72 5.60
N HIS A 103 4.31 -28.02 5.63
CA HIS A 103 4.34 -28.81 6.85
C HIS A 103 4.82 -30.24 6.59
N ALA A 104 5.87 -30.67 7.30
CA ALA A 104 6.35 -32.05 7.27
C ALA A 104 5.62 -32.88 8.34
N GLY A 105 4.58 -33.65 7.97
CA GLY A 105 3.93 -34.60 8.89
C GLY A 105 2.48 -34.33 9.28
N GLY A 106 1.74 -33.51 8.52
CA GLY A 106 0.33 -33.19 8.77
C GLY A 106 0.10 -32.10 9.83
N GLY A 107 -0.71 -31.11 9.49
CA GLY A 107 -0.95 -29.93 10.33
C GLY A 107 -2.11 -29.08 9.79
N GLN A 108 -2.40 -27.99 10.49
CA GLN A 108 -3.38 -26.98 10.06
C GLN A 108 -2.68 -25.63 9.91
N ALA A 109 -2.99 -24.91 8.82
CA ALA A 109 -2.63 -23.52 8.64
C ALA A 109 -3.90 -22.69 8.51
N LEU A 110 -4.01 -21.63 9.31
CA LEU A 110 -5.07 -20.65 9.25
C LEU A 110 -4.49 -19.30 8.88
N ILE A 111 -5.20 -18.58 8.02
CA ILE A 111 -4.80 -17.26 7.54
C ILE A 111 -6.00 -16.35 7.69
N ARG A 112 -5.79 -15.19 8.27
CA ARG A 112 -6.79 -14.14 8.26
C ARG A 112 -6.49 -13.23 7.08
N LYS A 113 -7.34 -13.27 6.05
CA LYS A 113 -7.35 -12.19 5.05
C LYS A 113 -7.80 -10.92 5.79
N ARG A 114 -6.93 -9.92 5.86
CA ARG A 114 -7.40 -8.58 6.22
C ARG A 114 -8.10 -8.01 5.00
N ASP A 115 -9.33 -7.56 5.22
CA ASP A 115 -9.92 -6.58 4.33
C ASP A 115 -9.14 -5.28 4.48
N ALA A 116 -8.93 -4.56 3.39
CA ALA A 116 -8.37 -3.21 3.43
C ALA A 116 -9.42 -2.21 3.95
N ASP A 117 -9.87 -2.42 5.18
CA ASP A 117 -10.82 -1.50 5.82
C ASP A 117 -10.11 -0.17 6.15
N PHE A 118 -8.76 -0.19 6.24
CA PHE A 118 -7.92 0.99 6.47
C PHE A 118 -6.63 0.94 5.64
N VAL A 119 -6.73 1.24 4.34
CA VAL A 119 -5.56 1.74 3.58
C VAL A 119 -5.41 3.22 3.91
N SER A 120 -4.42 3.56 4.73
CA SER A 120 -4.04 4.96 4.96
C SER A 120 -3.23 5.44 3.75
N LEU A 121 -3.92 6.03 2.78
CA LEU A 121 -3.28 6.70 1.65
C LEU A 121 -2.81 8.09 2.11
N THR A 122 -1.51 8.23 2.39
CA THR A 122 -0.93 9.55 2.66
C THR A 122 -0.39 10.13 1.35
N ILE A 123 -1.12 11.08 0.76
CA ILE A 123 -0.65 11.83 -0.42
C ILE A 123 0.33 12.91 0.06
N ASN A 124 1.62 12.60 0.08
CA ASN A 124 2.69 13.58 0.31
C ASN A 124 3.00 14.36 -0.98
N GLY A 125 2.06 15.19 -1.44
CA GLY A 125 2.19 15.88 -2.72
C GLY A 125 1.53 17.26 -2.80
N GLY A 126 0.98 17.78 -1.71
CA GLY A 126 0.40 19.12 -1.69
C GLY A 126 1.46 20.20 -1.75
N ASN A 127 2.04 20.45 -2.93
CA ASN A 127 2.54 21.78 -3.20
C ASN A 127 1.32 22.70 -3.11
N PRO A 128 1.28 23.73 -2.23
CA PRO A 128 0.14 24.62 -2.14
C PRO A 128 0.10 25.47 -3.41
N VAL A 129 -0.44 24.91 -4.49
CA VAL A 129 -0.85 25.68 -5.66
C VAL A 129 -1.94 26.60 -5.15
N PRO A 130 -1.72 27.92 -5.11
CA PRO A 130 -2.72 28.85 -4.61
C PRO A 130 -3.96 28.70 -5.50
N GLU A 131 -5.09 28.33 -4.89
CA GLU A 131 -6.36 28.23 -5.60
C GLU A 131 -6.63 29.54 -6.35
N PRO A 132 -7.27 29.52 -7.53
CA PRO A 132 -7.44 30.70 -8.38
C PRO A 132 -7.96 31.94 -7.63
N GLY A 133 -8.78 31.75 -6.60
CA GLY A 133 -9.27 32.82 -5.73
C GLY A 133 -8.19 33.49 -4.87
N THR A 134 -7.21 32.74 -4.36
CA THR A 134 -6.12 33.28 -3.54
C THR A 134 -5.09 34.04 -4.38
N ALA A 135 -4.79 33.57 -5.59
CA ALA A 135 -3.95 34.31 -6.54
C ALA A 135 -4.62 35.65 -6.94
N LEU A 136 -5.93 35.64 -7.19
CA LEU A 136 -6.70 36.85 -7.51
C LEU A 136 -6.74 37.83 -6.32
N LEU A 137 -6.89 37.33 -5.09
CA LEU A 137 -6.90 38.15 -3.88
C LEU A 137 -5.53 38.80 -3.62
N VAL A 138 -4.43 38.06 -3.83
CA VAL A 138 -3.06 38.58 -3.68
C VAL A 138 -2.76 39.63 -4.75
N MET A 139 -3.13 39.38 -6.00
CA MET A 139 -3.01 40.34 -7.10
C MET A 139 -3.84 41.61 -6.85
N GLY A 140 -5.08 41.45 -6.37
CA GLY A 140 -5.96 42.56 -6.01
C GLY A 140 -5.43 43.39 -4.83
N GLY A 141 -4.89 42.73 -3.80
CA GLY A 141 -4.27 43.40 -2.65
C GLY A 141 -3.02 44.20 -3.03
N LEU A 142 -2.18 43.66 -3.91
CA LEU A 142 -1.00 44.35 -4.44
C LEU A 142 -1.36 45.55 -5.33
N ALA A 143 -2.40 45.42 -6.16
CA ALA A 143 -2.88 46.53 -6.99
C ALA A 143 -3.43 47.70 -6.15
N LEU A 144 -4.15 47.40 -5.05
CA LEU A 144 -4.65 48.40 -4.11
C LEU A 144 -3.52 49.10 -3.33
N LEU A 145 -2.46 48.37 -2.96
CA LEU A 145 -1.28 48.98 -2.34
C LEU A 145 -0.48 49.84 -3.33
N ALA A 146 -0.36 49.41 -4.60
CA ALA A 146 0.33 50.17 -5.64
C ALA A 146 -0.43 51.47 -5.99
N GLY A 147 -1.77 51.44 -6.01
CA GLY A 147 -2.61 52.62 -6.25
C GLY A 147 -2.49 53.67 -5.13
N ARG A 148 -2.24 53.26 -3.89
CA ARG A 148 -2.06 54.16 -2.74
C ARG A 148 -0.74 54.94 -2.75
N ARG A 149 0.22 54.58 -3.60
CA ARG A 149 1.53 55.25 -3.69
C ARG A 149 1.57 56.35 -4.76
N HIS A 150 0.48 56.53 -5.50
CA HIS A 150 0.32 57.53 -6.56
C HIS A 150 -0.74 58.62 -6.25
N SER A 151 -1.06 58.81 -4.97
CA SER A 151 -1.86 59.92 -4.43
C SER A 151 -1.02 60.71 -3.44
#